data_AF-A0A2E3H0U6-F1
#
_entry.id   AF-A0A2E3H0U6-F1
#
_cell.length_a   1.000
_cell.length_b   1.000
_cell.length_c   1.000
_cell.angle_alpha   90.00
_cell.angle_beta   90.00
_cell.angle_gamma   90.00
#
_symmetry.space_group_name_H-M   'P 1'
#
loop_
_entity.id
_entity.type
_entity.pdbx_description
1 polymer ?
#
loop_
_entity_poly.entity_id
_entity_poly.type
_entity_poly.pdbx_seq_one_letter_code
_entity_poly.pdbx_strand_id
1 'polypeptide(L)'
;MKARMPADQNDRLRELIELEVLDTAPEKRFDDVVRLASRICEMPISLISLVDEDRQWFKANVGLGSDTTPVEQAICAHAILEDDYLEISDTQTDPRTADNPLVTGDEQLHFYAGAVLRSSKGHAIGTLCVLDNKPNRLSDLQRETLKVLARQVMAQLELTRALKEAEMLRLEVDHRVKNSLQSIASLTRVQANMAASEETREALELTRRRIDAIALLHEQLYKADNAGAIAMEDFLPRVAALLQLSAPQGVRVECEVPSLTLPSQQATAIGVIVNEFASNAFKHAFGNRDSGLIHFAITMDGLDCATLSCSDNGGGMDDPDAAGTGLGMRIIEASAQQLGGQAVTTTDCEGTRTAILIALSDNTA
;
A
#
# COMPACT_ATOMS: atom_id res chain seq x y z
N MET A 1 16.33 2.42 -43.24
CA MET A 1 17.71 2.34 -42.70
C MET A 1 17.66 2.44 -41.18
N LYS A 2 18.51 1.74 -40.42
CA LYS A 2 18.51 1.80 -38.94
C LYS A 2 18.62 3.25 -38.44
N ALA A 3 17.76 3.65 -37.50
CA ALA A 3 17.82 4.98 -36.89
C ALA A 3 19.16 5.21 -36.18
N ARG A 4 19.61 6.48 -36.16
CA ARG A 4 20.77 6.87 -35.37
C ARG A 4 20.43 6.72 -33.88
N MET A 5 21.43 6.40 -33.06
CA MET A 5 21.27 6.42 -31.60
C MET A 5 21.14 7.88 -31.08
N PRO A 6 20.18 8.15 -30.17
CA PRO A 6 20.11 9.39 -29.40
C PRO A 6 21.43 9.73 -28.68
N ALA A 7 21.70 11.03 -28.49
CA ALA A 7 22.92 11.46 -27.80
C ALA A 7 22.93 11.04 -26.30
N ASP A 8 21.74 10.94 -25.70
CA ASP A 8 21.48 10.57 -24.31
C ASP A 8 21.03 9.11 -24.17
N GLN A 9 21.41 8.23 -25.12
CA GLN A 9 20.90 6.85 -25.20
C GLN A 9 20.98 6.06 -23.88
N ASN A 10 22.08 6.19 -23.14
CA ASN A 10 22.25 5.48 -21.87
C ASN A 10 21.28 5.96 -20.78
N ASP A 11 21.05 7.27 -20.68
CA ASP A 11 20.18 7.84 -19.65
C ASP A 11 18.71 7.58 -19.99
N ARG A 12 18.36 7.67 -21.28
CA ARG A 12 17.05 7.27 -21.82
C ARG A 12 16.71 5.80 -21.54
N LEU A 13 17.66 4.89 -21.74
CA LEU A 13 17.47 3.46 -21.45
C LEU A 13 17.35 3.19 -19.95
N ARG A 14 18.16 3.85 -19.11
CA ARG A 14 18.00 3.77 -17.65
C ARG A 14 16.62 4.23 -17.22
N GLU A 15 16.14 5.35 -17.75
CA GLU A 15 14.81 5.87 -17.44
C GLU A 15 13.71 4.89 -17.85
N LEU A 16 13.82 4.27 -19.03
CA LEU A 16 12.87 3.25 -19.48
C LEU A 16 12.88 2.00 -18.57
N ILE A 17 14.05 1.55 -18.11
CA ILE A 17 14.19 0.43 -17.18
C ILE A 17 13.57 0.78 -15.81
N GLU A 18 13.83 1.98 -15.30
CA GLU A 18 13.29 2.47 -14.02
C GLU A 18 11.76 2.59 -14.01
N LEU A 19 11.11 2.69 -15.18
CA LEU A 19 9.65 2.66 -15.28
C LEU A 19 9.06 1.26 -15.05
N GLU A 20 9.88 0.20 -15.09
CA GLU A 20 9.47 -1.20 -14.88
C GLU A 20 8.23 -1.59 -15.71
N VAL A 21 8.17 -1.08 -16.94
CA VAL A 21 7.00 -1.21 -17.83
C VAL A 21 7.21 -2.29 -18.89
N LEU A 22 8.46 -2.57 -19.27
CA LEU A 22 8.78 -3.58 -20.28
C LEU A 22 8.40 -4.98 -19.81
N ASP A 23 7.96 -5.83 -20.74
CA ASP A 23 7.55 -7.23 -20.51
C ASP A 23 6.46 -7.42 -19.43
N THR A 24 5.69 -6.37 -19.16
CA THR A 24 4.56 -6.43 -18.23
C THR A 24 3.27 -6.81 -18.97
N ALA A 25 2.30 -7.34 -18.23
CA ALA A 25 1.01 -7.70 -18.78
C ALA A 25 0.29 -6.49 -19.43
N PRO A 26 -0.60 -6.73 -20.41
CA PRO A 26 -1.49 -5.69 -20.93
C PRO A 26 -2.32 -5.06 -19.82
N GLU A 27 -2.55 -3.75 -19.91
CA GLU A 27 -3.37 -3.03 -18.95
C GLU A 27 -4.46 -2.25 -19.66
N LYS A 28 -5.70 -2.44 -19.21
CA LYS A 28 -6.89 -1.83 -19.83
C LYS A 28 -6.76 -0.32 -20.06
N ARG A 29 -6.13 0.40 -19.12
CA ARG A 29 -5.91 1.86 -19.24
C ARG A 29 -5.10 2.27 -20.46
N PHE A 30 -4.12 1.45 -20.87
CA PHE A 30 -3.31 1.70 -22.06
C PHE A 30 -4.00 1.17 -23.32
N ASP A 31 -4.71 0.04 -23.22
CA ASP A 31 -5.55 -0.48 -24.32
C ASP A 31 -6.64 0.52 -24.75
N ASP A 32 -7.27 1.16 -23.77
CA ASP A 32 -8.29 2.19 -24.01
C ASP A 32 -7.69 3.40 -24.76
N VAL A 33 -6.44 3.78 -24.45
CA VAL A 33 -5.74 4.90 -25.12
C VAL A 33 -5.46 4.57 -26.59
N VAL A 34 -4.89 3.40 -26.91
CA VAL A 34 -4.59 3.04 -28.31
C VAL A 34 -5.87 2.84 -29.12
N ARG A 35 -6.94 2.31 -28.53
CA ARG A 35 -8.26 2.22 -29.18
C ARG A 35 -8.83 3.60 -29.46
N LEU A 36 -8.70 4.54 -28.53
CA LEU A 36 -9.16 5.91 -28.70
C LEU A 36 -8.35 6.64 -29.78
N ALA A 37 -7.02 6.51 -29.75
CA ALA A 37 -6.13 7.12 -30.74
C ALA A 37 -6.41 6.61 -32.15
N SER A 38 -6.56 5.30 -32.34
CA SER A 38 -6.97 4.68 -33.61
C SER A 38 -8.30 5.25 -34.12
N ARG A 39 -9.31 5.35 -33.26
CA ARG A 39 -10.64 5.85 -33.64
C ARG A 39 -10.66 7.34 -33.99
N ILE A 40 -9.97 8.17 -33.21
CA ILE A 40 -9.94 9.63 -33.45
C ILE A 40 -9.11 9.97 -34.69
N CYS A 41 -7.99 9.26 -34.87
CA CYS A 41 -7.13 9.47 -36.04
C CYS A 41 -7.67 8.77 -37.29
N GLU A 42 -8.68 7.91 -37.16
CA GLU A 42 -9.24 7.09 -38.25
C GLU A 42 -8.19 6.18 -38.89
N MET A 43 -7.27 5.65 -38.09
CA MET A 43 -6.18 4.78 -38.53
C MET A 43 -6.39 3.36 -38.02
N PRO A 44 -6.12 2.32 -38.84
CA PRO A 44 -6.35 0.92 -38.46
C PRO A 44 -5.39 0.43 -37.37
N ILE A 45 -4.22 1.07 -37.23
CA ILE A 45 -3.18 0.65 -36.31
C ILE A 45 -2.87 1.78 -35.33
N SER A 46 -2.76 1.44 -34.03
CA SER A 46 -2.26 2.36 -33.01
C SER A 46 -1.50 1.62 -31.91
N LEU A 47 -0.39 2.19 -31.47
CA LEU A 47 0.56 1.56 -30.57
C LEU A 47 1.03 2.52 -29.49
N ILE A 48 1.16 2.04 -28.26
CA ILE A 48 2.07 2.62 -27.26
C ILE A 48 3.37 1.82 -27.38
N SER A 49 4.35 2.41 -28.04
CA SER A 49 5.59 1.77 -28.45
C SER A 49 6.76 2.30 -27.63
N LEU A 50 7.43 1.43 -26.88
CA LEU A 50 8.62 1.73 -26.10
C LEU A 50 9.86 1.23 -26.84
N VAL A 51 10.88 2.08 -26.96
CA VAL A 51 12.10 1.77 -27.71
C VAL A 51 13.18 1.32 -26.73
N ASP A 52 13.45 0.02 -26.70
CA ASP A 52 14.46 -0.61 -25.85
C ASP A 52 15.84 -0.64 -26.55
N GLU A 53 16.83 -1.34 -26.01
CA GLU A 53 18.18 -1.44 -26.58
C GLU A 53 18.21 -2.16 -27.93
N ASP A 54 17.56 -3.32 -28.03
CA ASP A 54 17.60 -4.22 -29.19
C ASP A 54 16.24 -4.42 -29.86
N ARG A 55 15.16 -3.98 -29.22
CA ARG A 55 13.79 -4.14 -29.69
C ARG A 55 12.92 -2.90 -29.48
N GLN A 56 11.81 -2.90 -30.19
CA GLN A 56 10.65 -2.07 -29.93
C GLN A 56 9.60 -2.95 -29.27
N TRP A 57 9.10 -2.56 -28.10
CA TRP A 57 8.12 -3.32 -27.33
C TRP A 57 6.82 -2.54 -27.19
N PHE A 58 5.68 -3.19 -27.37
CA PHE A 58 4.38 -2.53 -27.37
C PHE A 58 3.67 -2.74 -26.03
N LYS A 59 3.49 -1.65 -25.27
CA LYS A 59 2.73 -1.70 -24.01
C LYS A 59 1.24 -1.93 -24.25
N ALA A 60 0.74 -1.41 -25.37
CA ALA A 60 -0.60 -1.65 -25.88
C ALA A 60 -0.56 -1.54 -27.40
N ASN A 61 -1.34 -2.37 -28.08
CA ASN A 61 -1.41 -2.37 -29.53
C ASN A 61 -2.82 -2.66 -30.03
N VAL A 62 -3.16 -2.05 -31.17
CA VAL A 62 -4.32 -2.37 -32.00
C VAL A 62 -3.82 -2.51 -33.43
N GLY A 63 -4.19 -3.60 -34.10
CA GLY A 63 -4.00 -3.78 -35.54
C GLY A 63 -2.71 -4.45 -36.00
N LEU A 64 -1.63 -4.45 -35.21
CA LEU A 64 -0.32 -4.97 -35.65
C LEU A 64 -0.05 -6.46 -35.32
N GLY A 65 -0.87 -7.12 -34.50
CA GLY A 65 -0.82 -8.59 -34.30
C GLY A 65 0.46 -9.16 -33.67
N SER A 66 1.43 -8.31 -33.33
CA SER A 66 2.68 -8.63 -32.63
C SER A 66 2.86 -7.64 -31.47
N ASP A 67 3.53 -8.08 -30.42
CA ASP A 67 3.84 -7.28 -29.23
C ASP A 67 5.26 -6.66 -29.28
N THR A 68 6.05 -7.01 -30.30
CA THR A 68 7.41 -6.49 -30.46
C THR A 68 7.86 -6.46 -31.93
N THR A 69 8.93 -5.71 -32.18
CA THR A 69 9.63 -5.65 -33.47
C THR A 69 11.13 -5.39 -33.21
N PRO A 70 12.07 -5.90 -34.02
CA PRO A 70 13.48 -5.52 -33.90
C PRO A 70 13.67 -4.01 -33.99
N VAL A 71 14.55 -3.42 -33.15
CA VAL A 71 14.73 -1.95 -33.11
C VAL A 71 15.24 -1.39 -34.45
N GLU A 72 15.91 -2.21 -35.26
CA GLU A 72 16.42 -1.82 -36.58
C GLU A 72 15.31 -1.58 -37.61
N GLN A 73 14.13 -2.14 -37.37
CA GLN A 73 12.93 -2.01 -38.19
C GLN A 73 11.93 -1.01 -37.58
N ALA A 74 12.21 -0.50 -36.39
CA ALA A 74 11.31 0.38 -35.65
C ALA A 74 11.24 1.78 -36.26
N ILE A 75 10.09 2.15 -36.85
CA ILE A 75 9.86 3.54 -37.31
C ILE A 75 9.89 4.49 -36.10
N CYS A 76 9.42 4.04 -34.93
CA CYS A 76 9.44 4.85 -33.70
C CYS A 76 10.86 5.21 -33.24
N ALA A 77 11.89 4.43 -33.62
CA ALA A 77 13.28 4.76 -33.31
C ALA A 77 13.75 6.05 -34.01
N HIS A 78 13.12 6.43 -35.15
CA HIS A 78 13.35 7.73 -35.77
C HIS A 78 12.60 8.85 -35.04
N ALA A 79 11.41 8.55 -34.49
CA ALA A 79 10.58 9.55 -33.82
C ALA A 79 11.16 10.02 -32.49
N ILE A 80 11.82 9.14 -31.72
CA ILE A 80 12.47 9.52 -30.45
C ILE A 80 13.67 10.47 -30.63
N LEU A 81 14.13 10.67 -31.87
CA LEU A 81 15.18 11.64 -32.20
C LEU A 81 14.61 13.06 -32.46
N GLU A 82 13.30 13.16 -32.63
CA GLU A 82 12.59 14.42 -32.80
C GLU A 82 12.18 14.99 -31.44
N ASP A 83 11.72 16.25 -31.43
CA ASP A 83 11.37 16.94 -30.18
C ASP A 83 10.05 16.42 -29.58
N ASP A 84 8.93 16.56 -30.29
CA ASP A 84 7.63 16.19 -29.74
C ASP A 84 6.83 15.21 -30.62
N TYR A 85 7.13 15.18 -31.92
CA TYR A 85 6.25 14.55 -32.89
C TYR A 85 6.95 14.30 -34.22
N LEU A 86 6.66 13.15 -34.83
CA LEU A 86 7.09 12.80 -36.18
C LEU A 86 5.89 12.35 -37.00
N GLU A 87 5.74 12.89 -38.21
CA GLU A 87 4.76 12.44 -39.19
C GLU A 87 5.45 12.17 -40.52
N ILE A 88 5.13 11.01 -41.10
CA ILE A 88 5.61 10.54 -42.40
C ILE A 88 4.35 10.22 -43.21
N SER A 89 4.02 11.11 -44.16
CA SER A 89 2.80 10.98 -44.96
C SER A 89 2.83 9.79 -45.93
N ASP A 90 4.02 9.42 -46.41
CA ASP A 90 4.25 8.19 -47.19
C ASP A 90 5.67 7.64 -46.91
N THR A 91 5.73 6.55 -46.15
CA THR A 91 6.96 5.87 -45.71
C THR A 91 7.78 5.28 -46.87
N GLN A 92 7.17 5.01 -48.03
CA GLN A 92 7.88 4.52 -49.22
C GLN A 92 8.71 5.62 -49.88
N THR A 93 8.30 6.88 -49.70
CA THR A 93 8.99 8.05 -50.27
C THR A 93 9.95 8.71 -49.29
N ASP A 94 9.85 8.38 -48.00
CA ASP A 94 10.71 8.92 -46.96
C ASP A 94 12.07 8.18 -46.93
N PRO A 95 13.21 8.87 -47.12
CA PRO A 95 14.52 8.24 -47.17
C PRO A 95 14.92 7.46 -45.91
N ARG A 96 14.29 7.75 -44.76
CA ARG A 96 14.57 7.07 -43.48
C ARG A 96 13.93 5.68 -43.46
N THR A 97 12.75 5.53 -44.05
CA THR A 97 11.88 4.35 -43.94
C THR A 97 11.68 3.58 -45.23
N ALA A 98 12.05 4.11 -46.41
CA ALA A 98 11.76 3.49 -47.71
C ALA A 98 12.25 2.03 -47.84
N ASP A 99 13.42 1.72 -47.29
CA ASP A 99 14.01 0.36 -47.30
C ASP A 99 13.63 -0.48 -46.06
N ASN A 100 12.67 -0.05 -45.24
CA ASN A 100 12.29 -0.75 -44.02
C ASN A 100 11.47 -2.02 -44.37
N PRO A 101 11.75 -3.19 -43.78
CA PRO A 101 10.96 -4.40 -43.98
C PRO A 101 9.45 -4.22 -43.73
N LEU A 102 9.06 -3.40 -42.76
CA LEU A 102 7.65 -3.11 -42.47
C LEU A 102 6.94 -2.28 -43.56
N VAL A 103 7.72 -1.65 -44.43
CA VAL A 103 7.23 -0.79 -45.53
C VAL A 103 7.23 -1.57 -46.84
N THR A 104 8.25 -2.40 -47.06
CA THR A 104 8.49 -3.16 -48.30
C THR A 104 7.94 -4.59 -48.26
N GLY A 105 7.66 -5.12 -47.08
CA GLY A 105 7.13 -6.45 -46.83
C GLY A 105 5.61 -6.54 -46.89
N ASP A 106 5.05 -7.52 -46.18
CA ASP A 106 3.63 -7.86 -46.25
C ASP A 106 2.73 -6.89 -45.46
N GLU A 107 3.29 -6.20 -44.46
CA GLU A 107 2.56 -5.22 -43.65
C GLU A 107 2.19 -3.96 -44.44
N GLN A 108 3.00 -3.63 -45.46
CA GLN A 108 2.83 -2.48 -46.36
C GLN A 108 2.46 -1.20 -45.59
N LEU A 109 3.22 -0.87 -44.54
CA LEU A 109 2.96 0.36 -43.78
C LEU A 109 3.37 1.57 -44.63
N HIS A 110 2.40 2.42 -44.98
CA HIS A 110 2.59 3.61 -45.80
C HIS A 110 2.54 4.91 -44.99
N PHE A 111 1.83 4.93 -43.87
CA PHE A 111 1.70 6.14 -43.06
C PHE A 111 2.18 5.90 -41.63
N TYR A 112 2.83 6.92 -41.06
CA TYR A 112 3.21 6.94 -39.66
C TYR A 112 3.00 8.34 -39.07
N ALA A 113 2.34 8.41 -37.92
CA ALA A 113 2.35 9.58 -37.06
C ALA A 113 2.59 9.15 -35.61
N GLY A 114 3.61 9.71 -34.96
CA GLY A 114 3.96 9.37 -33.59
C GLY A 114 4.24 10.60 -32.75
N ALA A 115 3.52 10.73 -31.63
CA ALA A 115 3.84 11.67 -30.57
C ALA A 115 4.83 11.04 -29.59
N VAL A 116 5.87 11.79 -29.22
CA VAL A 116 6.96 11.28 -28.38
C VAL A 116 6.47 11.11 -26.94
N LEU A 117 6.77 9.94 -26.36
CA LEU A 117 6.62 9.67 -24.94
C LEU A 117 7.88 10.16 -24.23
N ARG A 118 7.84 11.41 -23.73
CA ARG A 118 8.95 12.07 -23.05
C ARG A 118 8.72 12.08 -21.55
N SER A 119 9.69 11.59 -20.77
CA SER A 119 9.62 11.64 -19.31
C SER A 119 9.78 13.08 -18.80
N SER A 120 9.40 13.29 -17.55
CA SER A 120 9.62 14.52 -16.78
C SER A 120 11.09 14.93 -16.70
N LYS A 121 12.03 13.97 -16.80
CA LYS A 121 13.48 14.22 -16.90
C LYS A 121 13.93 14.63 -18.32
N GLY A 122 13.03 14.63 -19.30
CA GLY A 122 13.29 15.04 -20.67
C GLY A 122 13.71 13.92 -21.61
N HIS A 123 13.73 12.66 -21.18
CA HIS A 123 14.18 11.54 -22.02
C HIS A 123 13.03 10.97 -22.87
N ALA A 124 13.28 10.76 -24.16
CA ALA A 124 12.31 10.19 -25.09
C ALA A 124 12.32 8.65 -25.04
N ILE A 125 11.40 8.03 -24.30
CA ILE A 125 11.42 6.58 -24.08
C ILE A 125 10.70 5.78 -25.18
N GLY A 126 9.86 6.43 -25.99
CA GLY A 126 9.00 5.78 -26.97
C GLY A 126 8.04 6.73 -27.67
N THR A 127 6.96 6.20 -28.23
CA THR A 127 5.90 6.96 -28.89
C THR A 127 4.50 6.39 -28.62
N LEU A 128 3.50 7.27 -28.62
CA LEU A 128 2.13 6.89 -28.97
C LEU A 128 1.96 7.20 -30.44
N CYS A 129 1.75 6.16 -31.26
CA CYS A 129 1.68 6.30 -32.70
C CYS A 129 0.44 5.67 -33.31
N VAL A 130 0.13 6.13 -34.52
CA VAL A 130 -0.90 5.60 -35.41
C VAL A 130 -0.28 5.34 -36.77
N LEU A 131 -0.72 4.26 -37.42
CA LEU A 131 -0.18 3.82 -38.71
C LEU A 131 -1.31 3.39 -39.65
N ASP A 132 -1.05 3.51 -40.95
CA ASP A 132 -1.98 3.11 -42.01
C ASP A 132 -1.22 2.41 -43.14
N ASN A 133 -1.93 1.56 -43.89
CA ASN A 133 -1.42 0.91 -45.09
C ASN A 133 -1.68 1.72 -46.36
N LYS A 134 -2.03 3.01 -46.20
CA LYS A 134 -2.17 3.97 -47.28
C LYS A 134 -1.50 5.28 -46.87
N PRO A 135 -0.98 6.06 -47.83
CA PRO A 135 -0.51 7.41 -47.54
C PRO A 135 -1.63 8.23 -46.91
N ASN A 136 -1.29 8.99 -45.85
CA ASN A 136 -2.28 9.72 -45.08
C ASN A 136 -1.69 11.02 -44.48
N ARG A 137 -2.53 11.81 -43.82
CA ARG A 137 -2.12 13.03 -43.11
C ARG A 137 -3.10 13.36 -41.99
N LEU A 138 -2.59 13.60 -40.80
CA LEU A 138 -3.44 13.99 -39.68
C LEU A 138 -3.86 15.47 -39.79
N SER A 139 -5.10 15.74 -39.40
CA SER A 139 -5.57 17.10 -39.13
C SER A 139 -4.88 17.70 -37.89
N ASP A 140 -4.92 19.02 -37.73
CA ASP A 140 -4.36 19.69 -36.55
C ASP A 140 -4.95 19.16 -35.23
N LEU A 141 -6.26 18.92 -35.20
CA LEU A 141 -6.94 18.36 -34.04
C LEU A 141 -6.46 16.94 -33.72
N GLN A 142 -6.28 16.08 -34.72
CA GLN A 142 -5.77 14.72 -34.52
C GLN A 142 -4.33 14.74 -34.01
N ARG A 143 -3.48 15.62 -34.55
CA ARG A 143 -2.10 15.81 -34.09
C ARG A 143 -2.03 16.28 -32.65
N GLU A 144 -2.82 17.28 -32.29
CA GLU A 144 -2.91 17.78 -30.92
C GLU A 144 -3.42 16.69 -29.97
N THR A 145 -4.45 15.95 -30.38
CA THR A 145 -5.01 14.85 -29.59
C THR A 145 -3.97 13.76 -29.33
N LEU A 146 -3.21 13.35 -30.35
CA LEU A 146 -2.17 12.34 -30.18
C LEU A 146 -1.08 12.80 -29.19
N LYS A 147 -0.68 14.07 -29.25
CA LYS A 147 0.27 14.67 -28.28
C LYS A 147 -0.30 14.72 -26.86
N VAL A 148 -1.57 15.06 -26.69
CA VAL A 148 -2.24 15.06 -25.38
C VAL A 148 -2.30 13.65 -24.80
N LEU A 149 -2.70 12.66 -25.60
CA LEU A 149 -2.75 11.27 -25.18
C LEU A 149 -1.36 10.72 -24.83
N ALA A 150 -0.31 11.08 -25.59
CA ALA A 150 1.07 10.72 -25.28
C ALA A 150 1.51 11.26 -23.91
N ARG A 151 1.21 12.54 -23.61
CA ARG A 151 1.48 13.11 -22.28
C ARG A 151 0.71 12.37 -21.18
N GLN A 152 -0.54 11.99 -21.43
CA GLN A 152 -1.34 11.25 -20.46
C GLN A 152 -0.80 9.83 -20.20
N VAL A 153 -0.30 9.14 -21.24
CA VAL A 153 0.38 7.84 -21.09
C VAL A 153 1.61 7.99 -20.21
N MET A 154 2.45 9.01 -20.47
CA MET A 154 3.63 9.26 -19.64
C MET A 154 3.28 9.57 -18.19
N ALA A 155 2.29 10.43 -17.95
CA ALA A 155 1.83 10.73 -16.59
C ALA A 155 1.35 9.47 -15.85
N GLN A 156 0.69 8.53 -16.53
CA GLN A 156 0.26 7.26 -15.93
C GLN A 156 1.44 6.32 -15.61
N LEU A 157 2.45 6.26 -16.50
CA LEU A 157 3.66 5.47 -16.27
C LEU A 157 4.44 6.02 -15.07
N GLU A 158 4.66 7.33 -15.02
CA GLU A 158 5.37 7.99 -13.93
C GLU A 158 4.62 7.90 -12.60
N LEU A 159 3.29 8.03 -12.61
CA LEU A 159 2.48 7.83 -11.40
C LEU A 159 2.62 6.41 -10.86
N THR A 160 2.62 5.41 -11.74
CA THR A 160 2.77 4.00 -11.34
C THR A 160 4.14 3.77 -10.69
N ARG A 161 5.20 4.33 -11.28
CA ARG A 161 6.55 4.32 -10.70
C ARG A 161 6.59 5.00 -9.34
N ALA A 162 6.06 6.22 -9.22
CA ALA A 162 6.06 6.98 -7.98
C ALA A 162 5.31 6.26 -6.85
N LEU A 163 4.20 5.58 -7.16
CA LEU A 163 3.46 4.77 -6.19
C LEU A 163 4.30 3.59 -5.68
N LYS A 164 4.98 2.85 -6.58
CA LYS A 164 5.88 1.76 -6.21
C LYS A 164 7.05 2.25 -5.35
N GLU A 165 7.69 3.36 -5.72
CA GLU A 165 8.78 3.95 -4.95
C GLU A 165 8.32 4.37 -3.55
N ALA A 166 7.15 5.01 -3.44
CA ALA A 166 6.55 5.37 -2.16
C ALA A 166 6.25 4.14 -1.28
N GLU A 167 5.75 3.06 -1.89
CA GLU A 167 5.47 1.80 -1.19
C GLU A 167 6.75 1.14 -0.67
N MET A 168 7.82 1.11 -1.47
CA MET A 168 9.12 0.59 -1.05
C MET A 168 9.74 1.39 0.09
N LEU A 169 9.71 2.73 0.01
CA LEU A 169 10.19 3.60 1.09
C LEU A 169 9.39 3.39 2.37
N ARG A 170 8.07 3.20 2.25
CA ARG A 170 7.20 2.89 3.38
C ARG A 170 7.61 1.58 4.06
N LEU A 171 7.76 0.51 3.27
CA LEU A 171 8.21 -0.80 3.77
C LEU A 171 9.58 -0.73 4.46
N GLU A 172 10.50 0.08 3.95
CA GLU A 172 11.80 0.30 4.58
C GLU A 172 11.66 0.99 5.95
N VAL A 173 10.84 2.04 6.04
CA VAL A 173 10.54 2.72 7.31
C VAL A 173 9.97 1.72 8.32
N ASP A 174 9.03 0.88 7.88
CA ASP A 174 8.39 -0.10 8.77
C ASP A 174 9.39 -1.11 9.33
N HIS A 175 10.27 -1.63 8.47
CA HIS A 175 11.33 -2.54 8.89
C HIS A 175 12.28 -1.85 9.90
N ARG A 176 12.60 -0.57 9.68
CA ARG A 176 13.45 0.21 10.60
C ARG A 176 12.77 0.45 11.95
N VAL A 177 11.48 0.77 11.97
CA VAL A 177 10.71 0.95 13.22
C VAL A 177 10.67 -0.36 14.00
N LYS A 178 10.38 -1.48 13.34
CA LYS A 178 10.40 -2.82 13.96
C LYS A 178 11.75 -3.13 14.61
N ASN A 179 12.86 -2.93 13.89
CA ASN A 179 14.20 -3.18 14.41
C ASN A 179 14.56 -2.27 15.59
N SER A 180 14.12 -1.02 15.55
CA SER A 180 14.31 -0.07 16.66
C SER A 180 13.55 -0.53 17.90
N LEU A 181 12.25 -0.85 17.77
CA LEU A 181 11.43 -1.33 18.89
C LEU A 181 11.99 -2.62 19.50
N GLN A 182 12.44 -3.58 18.68
CA GLN A 182 13.09 -4.80 19.17
C GLN A 182 14.39 -4.53 19.93
N SER A 183 15.17 -3.54 19.49
CA SER A 183 16.40 -3.14 20.16
C SER A 183 16.12 -2.52 21.53
N ILE A 184 15.11 -1.63 21.60
CA ILE A 184 14.68 -1.02 22.87
C ILE A 184 14.14 -2.10 23.82
N ALA A 185 13.27 -2.99 23.35
CA ALA A 185 12.74 -4.10 24.15
C ALA A 185 13.87 -4.99 24.72
N SER A 186 14.91 -5.26 23.92
CA SER A 186 16.08 -6.03 24.35
C SER A 186 16.89 -5.32 25.43
N LEU A 187 17.14 -4.01 25.28
CA LEU A 187 17.83 -3.21 26.30
C LEU A 187 17.02 -3.13 27.60
N THR A 188 15.71 -2.90 27.50
CA THR A 188 14.81 -2.87 28.66
C THR A 188 14.83 -4.21 29.40
N ARG A 189 14.86 -5.34 28.68
CA ARG A 189 15.01 -6.68 29.28
C ARG A 189 16.33 -6.86 30.02
N VAL A 190 17.45 -6.41 29.44
CA VAL A 190 18.77 -6.47 30.11
C VAL A 190 18.75 -5.64 31.39
N GLN A 191 18.21 -4.42 31.34
CA GLN A 191 18.08 -3.55 32.51
C GLN A 191 17.16 -4.16 33.58
N ALA A 192 16.06 -4.79 33.19
CA ALA A 192 15.16 -5.48 34.12
C ALA A 192 15.89 -6.61 34.87
N ASN A 193 16.71 -7.40 34.16
CA ASN A 193 17.50 -8.46 34.78
C ASN A 193 18.59 -7.96 35.73
N MET A 194 19.05 -6.72 35.55
CA MET A 194 20.07 -6.10 36.40
C MET A 194 19.49 -5.26 37.54
N ALA A 195 18.17 -5.10 37.59
CA ALA A 195 17.50 -4.27 38.58
C ALA A 195 17.65 -4.86 39.99
N ALA A 196 18.06 -4.01 40.95
CA ALA A 196 18.29 -4.41 42.33
C ALA A 196 17.01 -4.44 43.18
N SER A 197 15.97 -3.67 42.81
CA SER A 197 14.67 -3.68 43.47
C SER A 197 13.62 -4.34 42.60
N GLU A 198 12.72 -5.09 43.24
CA GLU A 198 11.59 -5.73 42.55
C GLU A 198 10.69 -4.69 41.89
N GLU A 199 10.49 -3.54 42.53
CA GLU A 199 9.72 -2.41 41.99
C GLU A 199 10.31 -1.86 40.66
N THR A 200 11.64 -1.75 40.56
CA THR A 200 12.30 -1.31 39.31
C THR A 200 12.19 -2.38 38.22
N ARG A 201 12.30 -3.66 38.61
CA ARG A 201 12.16 -4.80 37.71
C ARG A 201 10.76 -4.85 37.10
N GLU A 202 9.74 -4.65 37.93
CA GLU A 202 8.34 -4.60 37.48
C GLU A 202 8.05 -3.42 36.55
N ALA A 203 8.60 -2.23 36.84
CA ALA A 203 8.45 -1.04 35.99
C ALA A 203 9.09 -1.22 34.60
N LEU A 204 10.25 -1.88 34.54
CA LEU A 204 10.95 -2.19 33.29
C LEU A 204 10.22 -3.29 32.50
N GLU A 205 9.73 -4.33 33.16
CA GLU A 205 8.91 -5.36 32.50
C GLU A 205 7.58 -4.78 31.96
N LEU A 206 6.96 -3.84 32.67
CA LEU A 206 5.81 -3.10 32.17
C LEU A 206 6.15 -2.29 30.91
N THR A 207 7.29 -1.59 30.92
CA THR A 207 7.78 -0.83 29.76
C THR A 207 8.06 -1.75 28.57
N ARG A 208 8.66 -2.92 28.80
CA ARG A 208 8.91 -3.93 27.77
C ARG A 208 7.61 -4.41 27.14
N ARG A 209 6.60 -4.77 27.96
CA ARG A 209 5.28 -5.20 27.46
C ARG A 209 4.61 -4.14 26.59
N ARG A 210 4.77 -2.85 26.91
CA ARG A 210 4.27 -1.75 26.06
C ARG A 210 4.99 -1.67 24.73
N ILE A 211 6.32 -1.80 24.72
CA ILE A 211 7.10 -1.80 23.49
C ILE A 211 6.69 -2.98 22.61
N ASP A 212 6.49 -4.16 23.19
CA ASP A 212 6.04 -5.36 22.47
C ASP A 212 4.61 -5.18 21.90
N ALA A 213 3.70 -4.57 22.68
CA ALA A 213 2.35 -4.24 22.20
C ALA A 213 2.40 -3.22 21.05
N ILE A 214 3.21 -2.16 21.16
CA ILE A 214 3.40 -1.16 20.10
C ILE A 214 4.00 -1.80 18.85
N ALA A 215 4.98 -2.70 18.99
CA ALA A 215 5.60 -3.40 17.87
C ALA A 215 4.61 -4.34 17.16
N LEU A 216 3.78 -5.05 17.92
CA LEU A 216 2.72 -5.89 17.39
C LEU A 216 1.67 -5.06 16.65
N LEU A 217 1.25 -3.94 17.25
CA LEU A 217 0.30 -3.01 16.64
C LEU A 217 0.85 -2.44 15.34
N HIS A 218 2.11 -2.00 15.33
CA HIS A 218 2.77 -1.52 14.11
C HIS A 218 2.79 -2.59 13.00
N GLU A 219 2.97 -3.87 13.33
CA GLU A 219 2.92 -4.94 12.32
C GLU A 219 1.50 -5.16 11.75
N GLN A 220 0.45 -4.94 12.55
CA GLN A 220 -0.94 -5.16 12.14
C GLN A 220 -1.56 -3.96 11.40
N LEU A 221 -1.25 -2.73 11.80
CA LEU A 221 -1.68 -1.49 11.13
C LEU A 221 -1.25 -1.43 9.66
N TYR A 222 -0.22 -2.18 9.30
CA TYR A 222 0.39 -2.16 7.98
C TYR A 222 0.03 -3.36 7.08
N LYS A 223 -0.55 -4.42 7.66
CA LYS A 223 -1.17 -5.53 6.92
C LYS A 223 -2.65 -5.28 6.62
N ALA A 224 -3.26 -4.30 7.28
CA ALA A 224 -4.57 -3.79 6.90
C ALA A 224 -4.49 -3.17 5.50
N ASP A 225 -5.44 -3.54 4.63
CA ASP A 225 -5.55 -3.05 3.26
C ASP A 225 -5.45 -1.51 3.19
N ASN A 226 -5.03 -1.01 2.02
CA ASN A 226 -4.76 0.37 1.57
C ASN A 226 -5.63 1.54 2.11
N ALA A 227 -6.64 1.31 2.94
CA ALA A 227 -7.60 2.26 3.49
C ALA A 227 -7.32 2.73 4.94
N GLY A 228 -6.28 2.22 5.62
CA GLY A 228 -5.96 2.66 7.00
C GLY A 228 -7.00 2.25 8.06
N ALA A 229 -7.73 1.17 7.78
CA ALA A 229 -8.79 0.63 8.63
C ALA A 229 -8.53 -0.87 8.91
N ILE A 230 -8.72 -1.30 10.15
CA ILE A 230 -8.43 -2.66 10.64
C ILE A 230 -9.74 -3.42 10.87
N ALA A 231 -9.84 -4.63 10.33
CA ALA A 231 -10.89 -5.59 10.67
C ALA A 231 -10.68 -6.13 12.09
N MET A 232 -11.60 -5.83 13.00
CA MET A 232 -11.49 -6.14 14.42
C MET A 232 -11.71 -7.64 14.69
N GLU A 233 -12.49 -8.30 13.85
CA GLU A 233 -12.71 -9.76 13.86
C GLU A 233 -11.43 -10.56 13.63
N ASP A 234 -10.43 -9.99 12.95
CA ASP A 234 -9.10 -10.60 12.78
C ASP A 234 -8.11 -10.13 13.85
N PHE A 235 -8.20 -8.86 14.23
CA PHE A 235 -7.23 -8.21 15.08
C PHE A 235 -7.32 -8.63 16.55
N LEU A 236 -8.49 -8.53 17.17
CA LEU A 236 -8.63 -8.78 18.61
C LEU A 236 -8.37 -10.25 18.99
N PRO A 237 -8.80 -11.27 18.21
CA PRO A 237 -8.45 -12.67 18.49
C PRO A 237 -6.95 -12.95 18.46
N ARG A 238 -6.19 -12.26 17.59
CA ARG A 238 -4.72 -12.38 17.57
C ARG A 238 -4.09 -11.79 18.82
N VAL A 239 -4.57 -10.62 19.27
CA VAL A 239 -4.13 -10.01 20.53
C VAL A 239 -4.45 -10.93 21.72
N ALA A 240 -5.67 -11.47 21.79
CA ALA A 240 -6.09 -12.40 22.82
C ALA A 240 -5.20 -13.67 22.85
N ALA A 241 -4.89 -14.25 21.70
CA ALA A 241 -4.01 -15.40 21.59
C ALA A 241 -2.58 -15.13 22.10
N LEU A 242 -2.05 -13.92 21.90
CA LEU A 242 -0.75 -13.53 22.43
C LEU A 242 -0.78 -13.31 23.94
N LEU A 243 -1.85 -12.70 24.45
CA LEU A 243 -2.06 -12.54 25.89
C LEU A 243 -2.19 -13.89 26.59
N GLN A 244 -2.84 -14.87 25.96
CA GLN A 244 -2.95 -16.23 26.46
C GLN A 244 -1.58 -16.88 26.72
N LEU A 245 -0.54 -16.56 25.93
CA LEU A 245 0.82 -17.09 26.14
C LEU A 245 1.47 -16.59 27.43
N SER A 246 1.02 -15.44 27.94
CA SER A 246 1.52 -14.83 29.17
C SER A 246 0.57 -15.04 30.36
N ALA A 247 -0.55 -15.73 30.15
CA ALA A 247 -1.54 -15.96 31.17
C ALA A 247 -1.05 -16.97 32.23
N PRO A 248 -1.39 -16.80 33.52
CA PRO A 248 -1.13 -17.80 34.55
C PRO A 248 -1.76 -19.15 34.22
N GLN A 249 -1.21 -20.23 34.78
CA GLN A 249 -1.76 -21.58 34.59
C GLN A 249 -3.21 -21.64 35.06
N GLY A 250 -4.10 -22.17 34.22
CA GLY A 250 -5.55 -22.25 34.51
C GLY A 250 -6.36 -21.00 34.11
N VAL A 251 -5.71 -19.92 33.68
CA VAL A 251 -6.39 -18.71 33.18
C VAL A 251 -6.55 -18.78 31.66
N ARG A 252 -7.78 -18.60 31.18
CA ARG A 252 -8.12 -18.50 29.76
C ARG A 252 -8.39 -17.06 29.35
N VAL A 253 -8.02 -16.72 28.12
CA VAL A 253 -8.29 -15.44 27.48
C VAL A 253 -9.17 -15.70 26.26
N GLU A 254 -10.38 -15.19 26.30
CA GLU A 254 -11.39 -15.36 25.25
C GLU A 254 -11.82 -14.00 24.70
N CYS A 255 -12.30 -13.97 23.47
CA CYS A 255 -12.83 -12.77 22.88
C CYS A 255 -14.02 -13.01 21.94
N GLU A 256 -14.89 -12.02 21.86
CA GLU A 256 -16.07 -12.01 21.00
C GLU A 256 -16.14 -10.67 20.24
N VAL A 257 -16.05 -10.71 18.92
CA VAL A 257 -16.01 -9.51 18.08
C VAL A 257 -16.90 -9.68 16.86
N PRO A 258 -17.82 -8.75 16.59
CA PRO A 258 -18.61 -8.74 15.36
C PRO A 258 -17.71 -8.37 14.17
N SER A 259 -18.23 -8.56 12.96
CA SER A 259 -17.56 -8.00 11.78
C SER A 259 -17.60 -6.47 11.87
N LEU A 260 -16.44 -5.86 12.09
CA LEU A 260 -16.31 -4.44 12.40
C LEU A 260 -14.95 -3.94 11.95
N THR A 261 -14.95 -2.93 11.08
CA THR A 261 -13.72 -2.26 10.67
C THR A 261 -13.58 -0.93 11.39
N LEU A 262 -12.46 -0.73 12.08
CA LEU A 262 -12.15 0.53 12.76
C LEU A 262 -10.92 1.22 12.16
N PRO A 263 -10.85 2.56 12.19
CA PRO A 263 -9.61 3.28 11.93
C PRO A 263 -8.43 2.74 12.73
N SER A 264 -7.26 2.73 12.09
CA SER A 264 -5.98 2.28 12.63
C SER A 264 -5.69 2.82 14.05
N GLN A 265 -5.97 4.11 14.27
CA GLN A 265 -5.81 4.77 15.56
C GLN A 265 -6.72 4.20 16.65
N GLN A 266 -7.99 3.93 16.34
CA GLN A 266 -8.94 3.35 17.30
C GLN A 266 -8.59 1.89 17.63
N ALA A 267 -8.24 1.08 16.62
CA ALA A 267 -7.79 -0.30 16.85
C ALA A 267 -6.51 -0.37 17.71
N THR A 268 -5.60 0.59 17.54
CA THR A 268 -4.39 0.74 18.38
C THR A 268 -4.75 1.03 19.84
N ALA A 269 -5.67 1.97 20.06
CA ALA A 269 -6.14 2.29 21.40
C ALA A 269 -6.80 1.08 22.07
N ILE A 270 -7.61 0.31 21.34
CA ILE A 270 -8.21 -0.95 21.82
C ILE A 270 -7.12 -1.96 22.22
N GLY A 271 -6.10 -2.18 21.39
CA GLY A 271 -5.01 -3.10 21.69
C GLY A 271 -4.23 -2.73 22.97
N VAL A 272 -4.00 -1.44 23.19
CA VAL A 272 -3.36 -0.94 24.42
C VAL A 272 -4.25 -1.21 25.65
N ILE A 273 -5.54 -0.88 25.57
CA ILE A 273 -6.49 -1.09 26.67
C ILE A 273 -6.56 -2.57 27.06
N VAL A 274 -6.72 -3.45 26.08
CA VAL A 274 -6.84 -4.91 26.26
C VAL A 274 -5.57 -5.48 26.90
N ASN A 275 -4.40 -5.03 26.46
CA ASN A 275 -3.12 -5.47 27.02
C ASN A 275 -2.88 -5.01 28.46
N GLU A 276 -3.21 -3.76 28.78
CA GLU A 276 -3.08 -3.22 30.15
C GLU A 276 -4.11 -3.88 31.08
N PHE A 277 -5.36 -4.08 30.63
CA PHE A 277 -6.38 -4.80 31.39
C PHE A 277 -5.94 -6.23 31.72
N ALA A 278 -5.51 -7.00 30.71
CA ALA A 278 -5.03 -8.37 30.91
C ALA A 278 -3.86 -8.43 31.90
N SER A 279 -2.89 -7.52 31.75
CA SER A 279 -1.74 -7.46 32.63
C SER A 279 -2.12 -7.22 34.10
N ASN A 280 -3.11 -6.36 34.36
CA ASN A 280 -3.63 -6.13 35.70
C ASN A 280 -4.35 -7.37 36.25
N ALA A 281 -5.22 -7.99 35.44
CA ALA A 281 -5.93 -9.19 35.85
C ALA A 281 -4.98 -10.35 36.18
N PHE A 282 -3.94 -10.57 35.36
CA PHE A 282 -2.94 -11.61 35.63
C PHE A 282 -2.19 -11.41 36.95
N LYS A 283 -1.92 -10.16 37.34
CA LYS A 283 -1.19 -9.84 38.57
C LYS A 283 -2.07 -9.90 39.82
N HIS A 284 -3.32 -9.45 39.71
CA HIS A 284 -4.13 -9.12 40.88
C HIS A 284 -5.39 -9.98 41.00
N ALA A 285 -6.00 -10.40 39.89
CA ALA A 285 -7.33 -10.99 39.91
C ALA A 285 -7.34 -12.50 40.25
N PHE A 286 -6.26 -13.23 39.93
CA PHE A 286 -6.26 -14.70 39.93
C PHE A 286 -5.37 -15.38 40.99
N GLY A 287 -4.73 -14.62 41.90
CA GLY A 287 -3.70 -15.06 42.86
C GLY A 287 -3.65 -16.56 43.25
N ASN A 288 -4.68 -17.07 43.95
CA ASN A 288 -4.76 -18.46 44.43
C ASN A 288 -5.89 -19.28 43.77
N ARG A 289 -6.45 -18.82 42.64
CA ARG A 289 -7.56 -19.52 41.97
C ARG A 289 -7.03 -20.58 41.01
N ASP A 290 -7.61 -21.78 41.05
CA ASP A 290 -7.24 -22.90 40.16
C ASP A 290 -7.66 -22.68 38.70
N SER A 291 -8.58 -21.75 38.46
CA SER A 291 -9.06 -21.38 37.13
C SER A 291 -9.49 -19.93 37.07
N GLY A 292 -9.31 -19.30 35.90
CA GLY A 292 -9.76 -17.94 35.63
C GLY A 292 -10.13 -17.73 34.16
N LEU A 293 -10.90 -16.68 33.90
CA LEU A 293 -11.30 -16.24 32.57
C LEU A 293 -11.12 -14.73 32.49
N ILE A 294 -10.46 -14.30 31.43
CA ILE A 294 -10.50 -12.93 30.92
C ILE A 294 -11.28 -12.97 29.62
N HIS A 295 -12.26 -12.09 29.48
CA HIS A 295 -13.11 -12.00 28.31
C HIS A 295 -13.11 -10.58 27.74
N PHE A 296 -12.82 -10.46 26.44
CA PHE A 296 -12.85 -9.22 25.67
C PHE A 296 -13.97 -9.25 24.64
N ALA A 297 -14.95 -8.36 24.75
CA ALA A 297 -16.05 -8.29 23.81
C ALA A 297 -16.15 -6.91 23.16
N ILE A 298 -16.49 -6.86 21.88
CA ILE A 298 -17.00 -5.64 21.23
C ILE A 298 -18.47 -5.88 20.91
N THR A 299 -19.36 -4.99 21.35
CA THR A 299 -20.79 -5.07 21.06
C THR A 299 -21.24 -3.82 20.30
N MET A 300 -22.07 -3.99 19.27
CA MET A 300 -22.67 -2.86 18.55
C MET A 300 -23.85 -2.31 19.35
N ASP A 301 -23.82 -1.02 19.67
CA ASP A 301 -24.87 -0.34 20.46
C ASP A 301 -25.72 0.60 19.59
N GLY A 302 -25.88 0.26 18.31
CA GLY A 302 -26.53 1.08 17.30
C GLY A 302 -25.74 1.06 15.99
N LEU A 303 -25.99 2.06 15.13
CA LEU A 303 -25.25 2.23 13.88
C LEU A 303 -23.92 2.98 14.07
N ASP A 304 -23.86 3.91 15.04
CA ASP A 304 -22.77 4.88 15.16
C ASP A 304 -21.91 4.67 16.42
N CYS A 305 -22.19 3.61 17.19
CA CYS A 305 -21.45 3.32 18.40
C CYS A 305 -21.30 1.81 18.64
N ALA A 306 -20.17 1.47 19.24
CA ALA A 306 -19.88 0.16 19.79
C ALA A 306 -19.32 0.30 21.20
N THR A 307 -19.35 -0.76 21.99
CA THR A 307 -18.72 -0.81 23.31
C THR A 307 -17.68 -1.90 23.35
N LEU A 308 -16.45 -1.55 23.73
CA LEU A 308 -15.44 -2.50 24.18
C LEU A 308 -15.68 -2.83 25.65
N SER A 309 -15.86 -4.11 25.96
CA SER A 309 -15.97 -4.64 27.31
C SER A 309 -14.79 -5.56 27.60
N CYS A 310 -13.95 -5.17 28.56
CA CYS A 310 -12.91 -6.01 29.14
C CYS A 310 -13.40 -6.53 30.48
N SER A 311 -13.33 -7.83 30.73
CA SER A 311 -13.80 -8.42 31.98
C SER A 311 -12.93 -9.57 32.45
N ASP A 312 -12.82 -9.74 33.76
CA ASP A 312 -12.26 -10.94 34.40
C ASP A 312 -13.24 -11.49 35.43
N ASN A 313 -13.13 -12.78 35.74
CA ASN A 313 -13.90 -13.43 36.80
C ASN A 313 -13.06 -13.71 38.06
N GLY A 314 -12.11 -12.82 38.38
CA GLY A 314 -11.20 -12.97 39.50
C GLY A 314 -11.78 -12.52 40.85
N GLY A 315 -10.90 -12.24 41.81
CA GLY A 315 -11.26 -11.82 43.18
C GLY A 315 -11.85 -10.43 43.33
N GLY A 316 -11.94 -9.65 42.25
CA GLY A 316 -12.17 -8.21 42.32
C GLY A 316 -11.00 -7.46 42.96
N MET A 317 -11.10 -6.15 43.06
CA MET A 317 -10.18 -5.31 43.84
C MET A 317 -10.78 -5.04 45.23
N ASP A 318 -9.97 -5.19 46.28
CA ASP A 318 -10.40 -4.98 47.68
C ASP A 318 -10.82 -3.53 47.99
N ASP A 319 -10.44 -2.55 47.15
CA ASP A 319 -10.81 -1.14 47.27
C ASP A 319 -11.11 -0.52 45.89
N PRO A 320 -12.38 -0.16 45.59
CA PRO A 320 -12.77 0.51 44.35
C PRO A 320 -12.14 1.90 44.16
N ASP A 321 -11.81 2.62 45.25
CA ASP A 321 -11.21 3.97 45.20
C ASP A 321 -9.68 3.92 45.05
N ALA A 322 -9.04 2.81 45.43
CA ALA A 322 -7.62 2.56 45.13
C ALA A 322 -7.37 2.29 43.63
N ALA A 323 -8.41 1.88 42.89
CA ALA A 323 -8.36 1.52 41.48
C ALA A 323 -7.97 2.69 40.55
N GLY A 324 -8.13 3.95 40.98
CA GLY A 324 -7.90 5.15 40.16
C GLY A 324 -6.46 5.70 40.15
N THR A 325 -5.52 5.14 40.93
CA THR A 325 -4.19 5.78 41.11
C THR A 325 -3.04 5.08 40.40
N GLY A 326 -3.24 3.84 39.94
CA GLY A 326 -2.23 3.05 39.25
C GLY A 326 -1.93 3.52 37.83
N LEU A 327 -0.67 3.41 37.41
CA LEU A 327 -0.23 3.81 36.07
C LEU A 327 -0.99 3.10 34.93
N GLY A 328 -1.41 1.84 35.13
CA GLY A 328 -2.18 1.07 34.15
C GLY A 328 -3.58 1.67 33.90
N MET A 329 -4.28 2.09 34.95
CA MET A 329 -5.62 2.68 34.83
C MET A 329 -5.57 4.03 34.09
N ARG A 330 -4.56 4.87 34.38
CA ARG A 330 -4.35 6.14 33.67
C ARG A 330 -4.12 5.96 32.16
N ILE A 331 -3.58 4.82 31.74
CA ILE A 331 -3.37 4.52 30.32
C ILE A 331 -4.65 4.02 29.68
N ILE A 332 -5.41 3.18 30.38
CA ILE A 332 -6.75 2.79 29.92
C ILE A 332 -7.62 4.04 29.73
N GLU A 333 -7.59 4.99 30.66
CA GLU A 333 -8.31 6.26 30.55
C GLU A 333 -7.82 7.13 29.37
N ALA A 334 -6.50 7.29 29.21
CA ALA A 334 -5.94 8.07 28.11
C ALA A 334 -6.23 7.44 26.73
N SER A 335 -6.20 6.11 26.62
CA SER A 335 -6.57 5.38 25.41
C SER A 335 -8.07 5.40 25.15
N ALA A 336 -8.91 5.38 26.19
CA ALA A 336 -10.37 5.51 26.06
C ALA A 336 -10.77 6.86 25.45
N GLN A 337 -10.07 7.95 25.80
CA GLN A 337 -10.29 9.25 25.18
C GLN A 337 -10.03 9.24 23.66
N GLN A 338 -9.08 8.43 23.18
CA GLN A 338 -8.81 8.26 21.74
C GLN A 338 -9.95 7.53 21.00
N LEU A 339 -10.77 6.77 21.72
CA LEU A 339 -11.97 6.11 21.21
C LEU A 339 -13.21 7.03 21.22
N GLY A 340 -13.06 8.26 21.73
CA GLY A 340 -14.16 9.21 21.90
C GLY A 340 -15.02 8.94 23.15
N GLY A 341 -14.56 8.08 24.07
CA GLY A 341 -15.31 7.65 25.24
C GLY A 341 -14.59 7.86 26.57
N GLN A 342 -15.25 7.46 27.65
CA GLN A 342 -14.66 7.34 28.98
C GLN A 342 -14.69 5.87 29.41
N ALA A 343 -13.64 5.43 30.10
CA ALA A 343 -13.61 4.09 30.68
C ALA A 343 -14.43 4.07 31.98
N VAL A 344 -15.43 3.20 32.04
CA VAL A 344 -16.23 2.95 33.24
C VAL A 344 -15.84 1.58 33.78
N THR A 345 -15.29 1.55 35.00
CA THR A 345 -14.86 0.30 35.64
C THR A 345 -15.73 0.00 36.85
N THR A 346 -16.19 -1.24 36.94
CA THR A 346 -16.92 -1.81 38.07
C THR A 346 -16.18 -3.04 38.57
N THR A 347 -16.02 -3.16 39.88
CA THR A 347 -15.39 -4.33 40.51
C THR A 347 -16.23 -4.82 41.68
N ASP A 348 -16.36 -6.13 41.81
CA ASP A 348 -17.01 -6.82 42.93
C ASP A 348 -16.34 -8.17 43.19
N CYS A 349 -16.93 -8.99 44.07
CA CYS A 349 -16.38 -10.31 44.40
C CYS A 349 -16.45 -11.34 43.26
N GLU A 350 -17.17 -11.03 42.18
CA GLU A 350 -17.27 -11.86 40.97
C GLU A 350 -16.24 -11.46 39.90
N GLY A 351 -15.62 -10.27 39.99
CA GLY A 351 -14.46 -9.88 39.20
C GLY A 351 -14.36 -8.38 38.90
N THR A 352 -13.65 -8.02 37.84
CA THR A 352 -13.57 -6.63 37.34
C THR A 352 -14.11 -6.55 35.92
N ARG A 353 -14.85 -5.48 35.63
CA ARG A 353 -15.31 -5.15 34.28
C ARG A 353 -15.02 -3.69 33.96
N THR A 354 -14.40 -3.45 32.81
CA THR A 354 -14.19 -2.12 32.23
C THR A 354 -14.92 -2.03 30.90
N ALA A 355 -15.82 -1.06 30.76
CA ALA A 355 -16.53 -0.75 29.52
C ALA A 355 -16.06 0.59 28.95
N ILE A 356 -15.81 0.64 27.64
CA ILE A 356 -15.41 1.84 26.91
C ILE A 356 -16.28 2.00 25.67
N LEU A 357 -16.90 3.16 25.53
CA LEU A 357 -17.62 3.54 24.32
C LEU A 357 -16.63 3.83 23.17
N ILE A 358 -16.92 3.28 22.01
CA ILE A 358 -16.24 3.52 20.74
C ILE A 358 -17.20 4.31 19.85
N ALA A 359 -16.82 5.53 19.49
CA ALA A 359 -17.52 6.28 18.47
C ALA A 359 -17.16 5.72 17.08
N LEU A 360 -18.16 5.23 16.34
CA LEU A 360 -17.98 4.80 14.96
C LEU A 360 -18.25 6.02 14.08
N SER A 361 -17.19 6.61 13.53
CA SER A 361 -17.35 7.69 12.56
C SER A 361 -18.10 7.15 11.33
N ASP A 362 -18.94 7.99 10.69
CA ASP A 362 -19.54 7.71 9.38
C ASP A 362 -18.46 7.35 8.36
N ASN A 363 -18.17 6.07 8.22
CA ASN A 363 -17.38 5.54 7.12
C ASN A 363 -18.34 5.23 5.96
N THR A 364 -19.04 6.26 5.50
CA THR A 364 -19.79 6.24 4.23
C THR A 364 -19.08 7.12 3.21
N ALA A 365 -18.14 6.53 2.47
CA ALA A 365 -18.02 6.61 1.01
C ALA A 365 -16.66 6.05 0.55
#